data_AF-A0A915CYR7-F1
#
_entry.id   AF-A0A915CYR7-F1
#
_cell.length_a   1.000
_cell.length_b   1.000
_cell.length_c   1.000
_cell.angle_alpha   90.00
_cell.angle_beta   90.00
_cell.angle_gamma   90.00
#
_symmetry.space_group_name_H-M   'P 1'
#
loop_
_entity.id
_entity.type
_entity.pdbx_description
1 polymer ?
#
loop_
_entity_poly.entity_id
_entity_poly.type
_entity_poly.pdbx_seq_one_letter_code
_entity_poly.pdbx_strand_id
1 'polypeptide(L)'
;MLVTVILTQNSSLAIFLFFLHFSTVPAQTSDECEGTWGRWLSSSPCTEKCGNCGTQSLVRSCINETIGCPCIGNTATTATCNPTPCAFPQPSCCNSFTVYNMSKDAGVSPTLILIVGSRWSIGMVASFFNASLVYVTIKNRSIHNPCNIFLAFNALYCFVYELGHNASMFIVLTGINFIELQQCFYLQSVSLFGILIVPWLALAIGVDRLVSIIFPIWANKQNVFTYSSIVVSICSSYGLVMLWIYCRAIRRVPDLPTICGTSDLAQSEAMIISSTISAVICVLTIVIYLIVWFILRIKTFDKVQASSPSSNRIFKSLMMLVGMEVFGWLLNIVTRYLVVPNIQLTPMQGYILSTCLTCFTNFAMLSNAPILYTFSRDYRRAFQAHFTMLGKVEESMVLKSVRSMPPEISKNNNSFTNVQSRLAKRLFRNRGSA
;
A
#
# COMPACT_ATOMS: atom_id res chain seq x y z
N MET A 1 6.38 -30.82 13.74
CA MET A 1 6.22 -32.29 13.75
C MET A 1 7.61 -32.88 13.74
N LEU A 2 8.05 -33.64 14.72
CA LEU A 2 7.40 -34.16 15.91
C LEU A 2 8.53 -34.90 16.66
N VAL A 3 8.54 -34.77 17.98
CA VAL A 3 9.05 -35.77 18.95
C VAL A 3 10.54 -35.61 19.30
N THR A 4 10.90 -35.02 20.45
CA THR A 4 10.62 -35.41 21.86
C THR A 4 11.23 -36.77 22.16
N VAL A 5 11.91 -36.92 23.31
CA VAL A 5 12.62 -38.15 23.75
C VAL A 5 13.95 -38.29 23.00
N ILE A 6 15.10 -37.99 23.60
CA ILE A 6 15.72 -38.78 24.68
C ILE A 6 16.31 -37.82 25.73
N LEU A 7 15.59 -37.68 26.85
CA LEU A 7 16.18 -37.46 28.16
C LEU A 7 16.64 -38.83 28.66
N THR A 8 17.85 -38.94 29.18
CA THR A 8 18.18 -39.57 30.49
C THR A 8 19.64 -39.97 30.54
N GLN A 9 20.47 -39.13 31.17
CA GLN A 9 21.55 -39.56 32.06
C GLN A 9 22.27 -38.30 32.55
N ASN A 10 21.96 -37.90 33.78
CA ASN A 10 22.87 -37.28 34.76
C ASN A 10 22.07 -36.57 35.86
N SER A 11 21.09 -37.26 36.43
CA SER A 11 20.26 -36.82 37.55
C SER A 11 20.74 -37.33 38.91
N SER A 12 22.06 -37.54 39.08
CA SER A 12 22.63 -38.04 40.35
C SER A 12 23.79 -37.19 40.91
N LEU A 13 24.25 -36.14 40.21
CA LEU A 13 25.28 -35.22 40.75
C LEU A 13 24.72 -33.86 41.20
N ALA A 14 23.53 -33.47 40.74
CA ALA A 14 22.91 -32.20 41.14
C ALA A 14 22.17 -32.28 42.49
N ILE A 15 21.90 -33.49 42.99
CA ILE A 15 21.18 -33.71 44.26
C ILE A 15 22.15 -33.74 45.45
N PHE A 16 23.46 -33.93 45.25
CA PHE A 16 24.44 -33.92 46.35
C PHE A 16 25.05 -32.55 46.65
N LEU A 17 24.89 -31.56 45.76
CA LEU A 17 25.38 -30.19 45.95
C LEU A 17 24.30 -29.19 46.39
N PHE A 18 23.05 -29.63 46.52
CA PHE A 18 21.95 -28.81 47.05
C PHE A 18 21.73 -28.96 48.57
N PHE A 19 22.42 -29.93 49.22
CA PHE A 19 22.25 -30.24 50.64
C PHE A 19 23.33 -29.69 51.59
N LEU A 20 24.30 -28.89 51.12
CA LEU A 20 25.35 -28.30 51.96
C LEU A 20 25.25 -26.77 52.15
N HIS A 21 24.06 -26.19 51.96
CA HIS A 21 23.81 -24.75 52.23
C HIS A 21 22.57 -24.46 53.07
N PHE A 22 22.11 -25.42 53.87
CA PHE A 22 21.12 -25.16 54.91
C PHE A 22 21.67 -25.52 56.29
N SER A 23 22.34 -24.56 56.92
CA SER A 23 22.54 -24.51 58.37
C SER A 23 22.99 -23.11 58.78
N THR A 24 22.05 -22.18 58.83
CA THR A 24 21.92 -21.17 59.90
C THR A 24 20.55 -20.50 59.71
N VAL A 25 19.53 -20.99 60.40
CA VAL A 25 18.31 -20.23 60.66
C VAL A 25 18.61 -19.34 61.87
N PRO A 26 18.67 -18.00 61.72
CA PRO A 26 18.70 -17.12 62.88
C PRO A 26 17.33 -17.20 63.57
N ALA A 27 17.35 -17.14 64.90
CA ALA A 27 16.16 -17.06 65.71
C ALA A 27 15.26 -15.90 65.24
N GLN A 28 14.01 -16.23 64.93
CA GLN A 28 12.97 -15.29 64.54
C GLN A 28 12.63 -14.41 65.74
N THR A 29 13.22 -13.22 65.78
CA THR A 29 12.73 -12.13 66.63
C THR A 29 11.42 -11.65 66.03
N SER A 30 10.37 -11.61 66.85
CA SER A 30 9.10 -10.94 66.56
C SER A 30 9.37 -9.52 66.05
N ASP A 31 9.05 -9.22 64.77
CA ASP A 31 8.70 -7.88 64.24
C ASP A 31 8.53 -7.79 62.69
N GLU A 32 8.56 -8.88 61.91
CA GLU A 32 8.33 -8.77 60.44
C GLU A 32 6.85 -8.90 60.06
N CYS A 33 6.16 -7.76 59.92
CA CYS A 33 4.94 -7.70 59.13
C CYS A 33 5.13 -6.73 57.95
N GLU A 34 5.03 -7.25 56.72
CA GLU A 34 5.20 -6.47 55.49
C GLU A 34 3.85 -5.86 55.07
N GLY A 35 3.79 -4.52 55.04
CA GLY A 35 2.57 -3.81 54.68
C GLY A 35 2.21 -3.98 53.19
N THR A 36 0.91 -4.07 52.88
CA THR A 36 0.43 -4.11 51.49
C THR A 36 0.11 -2.72 50.97
N TRP A 37 0.67 -2.36 49.81
CA TRP A 37 0.39 -1.09 49.14
C TRP A 37 -1.03 -1.04 48.54
N GLY A 38 -1.70 0.10 48.69
CA GLY A 38 -2.92 0.43 47.96
C GLY A 38 -2.67 0.76 46.49
N ARG A 39 -3.77 0.88 45.72
CA ARG A 39 -3.70 1.32 44.32
C ARG A 39 -3.13 2.73 44.21
N TRP A 40 -2.39 2.98 43.14
CA TRP A 40 -1.97 4.33 42.76
C TRP A 40 -3.17 5.20 42.39
N LEU A 41 -3.23 6.41 42.93
CA LEU A 41 -4.25 7.42 42.68
C LEU A 41 -3.59 8.68 42.14
N SER A 42 -4.21 9.34 41.17
CA SER A 42 -3.70 10.62 40.64
C SER A 42 -3.80 11.72 41.69
N SER A 43 -2.66 12.29 42.08
CA SER A 43 -2.58 13.45 42.98
C SER A 43 -2.51 14.78 42.24
N SER A 44 -2.18 14.79 40.94
CA SER A 44 -2.15 15.99 40.11
C SER A 44 -2.85 15.79 38.76
N PRO A 45 -3.40 16.86 38.15
CA PRO A 45 -3.81 16.81 36.75
C PRO A 45 -2.58 16.55 35.86
N CYS A 46 -2.85 16.00 34.67
CA CYS A 46 -1.81 15.78 33.66
C CYS A 46 -1.29 17.12 33.12
N THR A 47 0.04 17.27 33.01
CA THR A 47 0.65 18.52 32.54
C THR A 47 0.35 18.87 31.09
N GLU A 48 0.03 17.87 30.26
CA GLU A 48 -0.30 18.05 28.83
C GLU A 48 -1.60 17.34 28.49
N LYS A 49 -2.26 17.75 27.42
CA LYS A 49 -3.60 17.25 27.05
C LYS A 49 -3.58 16.04 26.11
N CYS A 50 -2.44 15.72 25.50
CA CYS A 50 -2.34 14.68 24.46
C CYS A 50 -0.91 14.14 24.32
N GLY A 51 -0.76 13.07 23.54
CA GLY A 51 0.49 12.55 23.01
C GLY A 51 1.40 11.84 24.00
N ASN A 52 0.90 11.44 25.18
CA ASN A 52 1.76 11.02 26.30
C ASN A 52 2.87 12.05 26.62
N CYS A 53 2.60 13.33 26.35
CA CYS A 53 3.52 14.42 26.63
C CYS A 53 3.42 14.90 28.07
N GLY A 54 2.36 14.51 28.77
CA GLY A 54 2.07 14.96 30.11
C GLY A 54 2.57 13.98 31.15
N THR A 55 2.97 14.50 32.30
CA THR A 55 3.20 13.71 33.50
C THR A 55 2.13 14.02 34.53
N GLN A 56 1.78 13.01 35.32
CA GLN A 56 0.95 13.17 36.50
C GLN A 56 1.64 12.52 37.69
N SER A 57 1.47 13.12 38.85
CA SER A 57 1.90 12.51 40.10
C SER A 57 0.85 11.50 40.54
N LEU A 58 1.31 10.32 40.91
CA LEU A 58 0.52 9.26 41.50
C LEU A 58 0.96 9.08 42.95
N VAL A 59 0.01 8.91 43.85
CA VAL A 59 0.23 8.60 45.26
C VAL A 59 -0.46 7.30 45.63
N ARG A 60 0.10 6.55 46.57
CA ARG A 60 -0.52 5.36 47.15
C ARG A 60 -0.36 5.39 48.66
N SER A 61 -1.33 4.82 49.36
CA SER A 61 -1.31 4.69 50.81
C SER A 61 -1.07 3.22 51.19
N CYS A 62 -0.40 3.00 52.31
CA CYS A 62 -0.19 1.66 52.84
C CYS A 62 -1.48 1.19 53.54
N ILE A 63 -2.01 0.03 53.17
CA ILE A 63 -3.32 -0.44 53.66
C ILE A 63 -3.21 -0.90 55.13
N ASN A 64 -2.08 -1.50 55.51
CA ASN A 64 -1.87 -2.14 56.80
C ASN A 64 -1.09 -1.29 57.81
N GLU A 65 -0.87 -0.01 57.50
CA GLU A 65 -0.08 0.91 58.33
C GLU A 65 -0.71 1.12 59.71
N THR A 66 -2.04 1.12 59.80
CA THR A 66 -2.80 1.25 61.06
C THR A 66 -2.68 0.04 61.98
N ILE A 67 -2.22 -1.11 61.48
CA ILE A 67 -2.00 -2.34 62.24
C ILE A 67 -0.49 -2.51 62.57
N GLY A 68 0.33 -1.48 62.30
CA GLY A 68 1.74 -1.45 62.65
C GLY A 68 2.69 -2.08 61.62
N CYS A 69 2.21 -2.37 60.41
CA CYS A 69 3.01 -3.01 59.36
C CYS A 69 3.43 -1.99 58.29
N PRO A 70 4.70 -1.54 58.29
CA PRO A 70 5.16 -0.54 57.34
C PRO A 70 5.28 -1.12 55.93
N CYS A 71 4.83 -0.36 54.93
CA CYS A 71 5.08 -0.68 53.53
C CYS A 71 6.46 -0.14 53.09
N ILE A 72 7.25 -0.96 52.42
CA ILE A 72 8.57 -0.56 51.90
C ILE A 72 8.42 -0.01 50.46
N GLY A 73 9.01 1.16 50.21
CA GLY A 73 9.07 1.80 48.89
C GLY A 73 8.39 3.17 48.82
N ASN A 74 8.31 3.73 47.61
CA ASN A 74 7.86 5.11 47.43
C ASN A 74 6.33 5.24 47.61
N THR A 75 5.91 6.29 48.32
CA THR A 75 4.51 6.71 48.48
C THR A 75 4.01 7.55 47.31
N ALA A 76 4.93 8.13 46.53
CA ALA A 76 4.67 8.93 45.34
C ALA A 76 5.51 8.44 44.15
N THR A 77 4.93 8.48 42.96
CA THR A 77 5.63 8.23 41.70
C THR A 77 5.09 9.15 40.60
N THR A 78 5.85 9.35 39.54
CA THR A 78 5.40 10.07 38.36
C THR A 78 5.05 9.08 37.26
N ALA A 79 3.93 9.28 36.56
CA ALA A 79 3.53 8.48 35.41
C ALA A 79 3.15 9.36 34.23
N THR A 80 3.35 8.86 33.01
CA THR A 80 2.87 9.53 31.80
C THR A 80 1.35 9.43 31.70
N CYS A 81 0.71 10.47 31.15
CA CYS A 81 -0.74 10.58 31.06
C CYS A 81 -1.18 11.19 29.73
N ASN A 82 -2.48 11.07 29.45
CA ASN A 82 -3.13 11.51 28.20
C ASN A 82 -2.56 10.84 26.94
N PRO A 83 -2.86 9.54 26.73
CA PRO A 83 -2.35 8.76 25.60
C PRO A 83 -2.98 9.12 24.25
N THR A 84 -4.05 9.91 24.25
CA THR A 84 -4.71 10.40 23.04
C THR A 84 -3.73 11.19 22.18
N PRO A 85 -3.48 10.83 20.91
CA PRO A 85 -2.54 11.55 20.05
C PRO A 85 -2.87 13.04 19.91
N CYS A 86 -1.84 13.89 19.81
CA CYS A 86 -2.06 15.31 19.55
C CYS A 86 -2.49 15.56 18.10
N ALA A 87 -3.43 16.48 17.93
CA ALA A 87 -3.84 16.99 16.62
C ALA A 87 -2.81 18.00 16.09
N PHE A 88 -2.72 18.11 14.76
CA PHE A 88 -1.91 19.13 14.10
C PHE A 88 -2.24 20.52 14.67
N PRO A 89 -1.24 21.38 14.98
CA PRO A 89 0.17 21.31 14.57
C PRO A 89 1.12 20.60 15.54
N GLN A 90 0.65 20.05 16.67
CA GLN A 90 1.53 19.42 17.65
C GLN A 90 1.96 18.00 17.22
N PRO A 91 3.18 17.55 17.56
CA PRO A 91 3.63 16.19 17.28
C PRO A 91 2.71 15.19 17.98
N SER A 92 2.28 14.16 17.25
CA SER A 92 1.24 13.24 17.72
C SER A 92 1.57 12.53 19.03
N CYS A 93 2.85 12.36 19.37
CA CYS A 93 3.32 11.85 20.66
C CYS A 93 4.67 12.46 21.07
N CYS A 94 4.98 12.44 22.37
CA CYS A 94 6.29 12.80 22.91
C CYS A 94 7.30 11.64 22.88
N ASN A 95 8.58 12.02 23.03
CA ASN A 95 9.83 11.30 22.75
C ASN A 95 10.02 9.85 23.27
N SER A 96 9.03 9.21 23.89
CA SER A 96 9.12 7.82 24.35
C SER A 96 8.12 6.87 23.70
N PHE A 97 7.11 7.39 22.99
CA PHE A 97 6.01 6.57 22.41
C PHE A 97 5.92 6.61 20.89
N THR A 98 6.91 7.19 20.20
CA THR A 98 6.95 7.17 18.73
C THR A 98 7.47 5.82 18.21
N VAL A 99 7.05 5.43 17.00
CA VAL A 99 7.57 4.24 16.29
C VAL A 99 9.11 4.24 16.28
N TYR A 100 9.70 5.42 16.16
CA TYR A 100 11.13 5.67 16.29
C TYR A 100 11.71 5.15 17.62
N ASN A 101 11.22 5.62 18.77
CA ASN A 101 11.81 5.23 20.05
C ASN A 101 11.60 3.75 20.42
N MET A 102 10.57 3.12 19.87
CA MET A 102 10.35 1.67 20.03
C MET A 102 11.31 0.81 19.18
N SER A 103 11.84 1.36 18.09
CA SER A 103 12.52 0.55 17.07
C SER A 103 13.94 1.02 16.70
N LYS A 104 14.38 2.21 17.15
CA LYS A 104 15.68 2.78 16.79
C LYS A 104 16.88 1.92 17.21
N ASP A 105 16.79 1.26 18.36
CA ASP A 105 17.86 0.42 18.91
C ASP A 105 17.51 -1.08 18.89
N ALA A 106 16.39 -1.44 18.25
CA ALA A 106 15.90 -2.82 18.22
C ALA A 106 16.72 -3.74 17.30
N GLY A 107 17.66 -3.18 16.53
CA GLY A 107 18.34 -3.91 15.46
C GLY A 107 17.34 -4.44 14.45
N VAL A 108 17.45 -5.71 14.07
CA VAL A 108 16.52 -6.34 13.12
C VAL A 108 15.16 -6.56 13.77
N SER A 109 14.16 -5.73 13.41
CA SER A 109 12.79 -5.81 13.94
C SER A 109 11.88 -6.67 13.05
N PRO A 110 11.39 -7.85 13.51
CA PRO A 110 10.50 -8.71 12.73
C PRO A 110 9.20 -8.02 12.32
N THR A 111 8.68 -7.12 13.17
CA THR A 111 7.45 -6.38 12.87
C THR A 111 7.65 -5.38 11.73
N LEU A 112 8.77 -4.64 11.73
CA LEU A 112 9.08 -3.72 10.63
C LEU A 112 9.37 -4.50 9.34
N ILE A 113 10.08 -5.61 9.42
CA ILE A 113 10.33 -6.49 8.26
C ILE A 113 9.02 -6.99 7.68
N LEU A 114 8.08 -7.44 8.51
CA LEU A 114 6.79 -7.93 8.04
C LEU A 114 6.01 -6.82 7.33
N ILE A 115 5.94 -5.62 7.92
CA ILE A 115 5.18 -4.49 7.38
C ILE A 115 5.82 -3.98 6.09
N VAL A 116 7.10 -3.60 6.13
CA VAL A 116 7.83 -3.06 4.96
C VAL A 116 8.02 -4.14 3.90
N GLY A 117 8.31 -5.37 4.30
CA GLY A 117 8.46 -6.51 3.41
C GLY A 117 7.17 -6.89 2.69
N SER A 118 6.01 -6.76 3.33
CA SER A 118 4.72 -6.97 2.65
C SER A 118 4.49 -5.97 1.51
N ARG A 119 4.76 -4.68 1.78
CA ARG A 119 4.66 -3.60 0.79
C ARG A 119 5.68 -3.79 -0.34
N TRP A 120 6.92 -4.13 0.01
CA TRP A 120 7.97 -4.45 -0.96
C TRP A 120 7.58 -5.62 -1.88
N SER A 121 7.02 -6.69 -1.30
CA SER A 121 6.59 -7.87 -2.07
C SER A 121 5.51 -7.52 -3.09
N ILE A 122 4.47 -6.77 -2.67
CA ILE A 122 3.43 -6.27 -3.58
C ILE A 122 4.06 -5.38 -4.66
N GLY A 123 4.95 -4.48 -4.27
CA GLY A 123 5.61 -3.55 -5.18
C GLY A 123 6.45 -4.25 -6.24
N MET A 124 7.20 -5.29 -5.90
CA MET A 124 7.99 -6.04 -6.89
C MET A 124 7.12 -6.76 -7.93
N VAL A 125 5.98 -7.32 -7.49
CA VAL A 125 5.00 -7.91 -8.42
C VAL A 125 4.37 -6.82 -9.29
N ALA A 126 4.05 -5.66 -8.71
CA ALA A 126 3.54 -4.51 -9.44
C ALA A 126 4.55 -3.98 -10.46
N SER A 127 5.83 -3.87 -10.10
CA SER A 127 6.92 -3.48 -11.00
C SER A 127 7.02 -4.41 -12.19
N PHE A 128 6.95 -5.72 -11.98
CA PHE A 128 6.97 -6.70 -13.07
C PHE A 128 5.80 -6.49 -14.06
N PHE A 129 4.57 -6.35 -13.56
CA PHE A 129 3.40 -6.15 -14.42
C PHE A 129 3.42 -4.82 -15.15
N ASN A 130 3.82 -3.74 -14.48
CA ASN A 130 3.91 -2.43 -15.10
C ASN A 130 5.03 -2.38 -16.15
N ALA A 131 6.21 -2.97 -15.89
CA ALA A 131 7.26 -3.11 -16.89
C ALA A 131 6.81 -3.95 -18.10
N SER A 132 6.07 -5.03 -17.87
CA SER A 132 5.51 -5.87 -18.93
C SER A 132 4.49 -5.11 -19.79
N LEU A 133 3.65 -4.26 -19.16
CA LEU A 133 2.69 -3.41 -19.86
C LEU A 133 3.40 -2.37 -20.73
N VAL A 134 4.41 -1.68 -20.20
CA VAL A 134 5.25 -0.75 -20.98
C VAL A 134 5.88 -1.45 -22.18
N TYR A 135 6.49 -2.61 -21.95
CA TYR A 135 7.16 -3.40 -22.99
C TYR A 135 6.20 -3.79 -24.12
N VAL A 136 5.04 -4.37 -23.78
CA VAL A 136 4.05 -4.82 -24.77
C VAL A 136 3.48 -3.64 -25.55
N THR A 137 3.21 -2.51 -24.89
CA THR A 137 2.75 -1.31 -25.59
C THR A 137 3.81 -0.78 -26.56
N ILE A 138 5.09 -0.73 -26.17
CA ILE A 138 6.15 -0.25 -27.07
C ILE A 138 6.32 -1.18 -28.28
N LYS A 139 6.30 -2.50 -28.07
CA LYS A 139 6.56 -3.46 -29.14
C LYS A 139 5.41 -3.60 -30.12
N ASN A 140 4.17 -3.45 -29.66
CA ASN A 140 3.02 -3.68 -30.52
C ASN A 140 2.43 -2.39 -31.08
N ARG A 141 2.84 -2.02 -32.29
CA ARG A 141 2.37 -0.77 -32.94
C ARG A 141 0.86 -0.75 -33.23
N SER A 142 0.22 -1.91 -33.33
CA SER A 142 -1.22 -2.00 -33.62
C SER A 142 -2.11 -1.40 -32.52
N ILE A 143 -1.57 -1.23 -31.31
CA ILE A 143 -2.29 -0.66 -30.16
C ILE A 143 -1.90 0.79 -29.86
N HIS A 144 -1.11 1.45 -30.72
CA HIS A 144 -0.69 2.84 -30.52
C HIS A 144 -1.83 3.81 -30.84
N ASN A 145 -2.54 4.21 -29.80
CA ASN A 145 -3.43 5.38 -29.77
C ASN A 145 -3.13 6.20 -28.50
N PRO A 146 -3.52 7.48 -28.44
CA PRO A 146 -3.13 8.37 -27.34
C PRO A 146 -3.40 7.80 -25.94
N CYS A 147 -4.61 7.30 -25.68
CA CYS A 147 -4.91 6.69 -24.38
C CYS A 147 -4.01 5.49 -24.05
N ASN A 148 -3.72 4.60 -25.00
CA ASN A 148 -2.82 3.48 -24.73
C ASN A 148 -1.37 3.94 -24.46
N ILE A 149 -0.94 5.04 -25.07
CA ILE A 149 0.34 5.69 -24.75
C ILE A 149 0.31 6.27 -23.33
N PHE A 150 -0.76 6.99 -22.95
CA PHE A 150 -0.92 7.48 -21.57
C PHE A 150 -0.93 6.36 -20.55
N LEU A 151 -1.54 5.22 -20.87
CA LEU A 151 -1.56 4.06 -20.01
C LEU A 151 -0.16 3.43 -19.85
N ALA A 152 0.65 3.43 -20.91
CA ALA A 152 2.05 3.00 -20.82
C ALA A 152 2.89 3.97 -19.97
N PHE A 153 2.70 5.29 -20.10
CA PHE A 153 3.35 6.25 -19.22
C PHE A 153 2.89 6.12 -17.77
N ASN A 154 1.60 5.89 -17.53
CA ASN A 154 1.08 5.62 -16.19
C ASN A 154 1.78 4.41 -15.58
N ALA A 155 1.88 3.32 -16.34
CA ALA A 155 2.59 2.11 -15.93
C ALA A 155 4.09 2.38 -15.67
N LEU A 156 4.75 3.17 -16.52
CA LEU A 156 6.15 3.56 -16.31
C LEU A 156 6.35 4.31 -14.98
N TYR A 157 5.49 5.28 -14.68
CA TYR A 157 5.59 6.04 -13.43
C TYR A 157 5.23 5.20 -12.20
N CYS A 158 4.24 4.30 -12.30
CA CYS A 158 3.98 3.30 -11.26
C CYS A 158 5.19 2.40 -11.05
N PHE A 159 5.83 1.90 -12.11
CA PHE A 159 7.05 1.11 -12.02
C PHE A 159 8.16 1.86 -11.27
N VAL A 160 8.40 3.12 -11.63
CA VAL A 160 9.41 3.98 -10.98
C VAL A 160 9.10 4.19 -9.49
N TYR A 161 7.84 4.43 -9.14
CA TYR A 161 7.41 4.56 -7.74
C TYR A 161 7.69 3.29 -6.93
N GLU A 162 7.31 2.12 -7.45
CA GLU A 162 7.43 0.84 -6.73
C GLU A 162 8.89 0.42 -6.50
N LEU A 163 9.83 0.85 -7.37
CA LEU A 163 11.26 0.66 -7.14
C LEU A 163 11.77 1.35 -5.86
N GLY A 164 11.08 2.40 -5.40
CA GLY A 164 11.39 3.08 -4.15
C GLY A 164 11.29 2.19 -2.92
N HIS A 165 10.47 1.13 -2.96
CA HIS A 165 10.30 0.22 -1.82
C HIS A 165 11.57 -0.60 -1.52
N ASN A 166 12.50 -0.71 -2.48
CA ASN A 166 13.80 -1.34 -2.26
C ASN A 166 14.63 -0.60 -1.21
N ALA A 167 14.61 0.74 -1.21
CA ALA A 167 15.37 1.53 -0.24
C ALA A 167 14.86 1.31 1.19
N SER A 168 13.54 1.38 1.40
CA SER A 168 12.93 1.13 2.72
C SER A 168 13.21 -0.29 3.21
N MET A 169 13.12 -1.29 2.31
CA MET A 169 13.39 -2.69 2.66
C MET A 169 14.84 -2.90 3.08
N PHE A 170 15.79 -2.31 2.35
CA PHE A 170 17.22 -2.39 2.67
C PHE A 170 17.53 -1.80 4.05
N ILE A 171 16.95 -0.64 4.39
CA ILE A 171 17.16 0.04 5.68
C ILE A 171 16.66 -0.82 6.86
N VAL A 172 15.53 -1.50 6.69
CA VAL A 172 14.97 -2.36 7.75
C VAL A 172 15.74 -3.68 7.86
N LEU A 173 16.17 -4.28 6.74
CA LEU A 173 16.96 -5.53 6.77
C LEU A 173 18.34 -5.38 7.40
N THR A 174 18.94 -4.19 7.31
CA THR A 174 20.24 -3.88 7.91
C THR A 174 20.14 -3.55 9.41
N GLY A 175 18.92 -3.45 9.97
CA GLY A 175 18.69 -3.10 11.36
C GLY A 175 18.93 -1.63 11.70
N ILE A 176 19.18 -0.77 10.68
CA ILE A 176 19.28 0.68 10.84
C ILE A 176 17.92 1.25 11.23
N ASN A 177 16.84 0.73 10.62
CA ASN A 177 15.42 1.08 10.81
C ASN A 177 15.03 2.54 10.52
N PHE A 178 15.86 3.53 10.84
CA PHE A 178 15.59 4.95 10.64
C PHE A 178 16.80 5.68 10.08
N ILE A 179 16.55 6.54 9.11
CA ILE A 179 17.52 7.49 8.58
C ILE A 179 16.94 8.90 8.64
N GLU A 180 17.78 9.92 8.42
CA GLU A 180 17.35 11.31 8.33
C GLU A 180 16.43 11.54 7.12
N LEU A 181 15.40 12.37 7.30
CA LEU A 181 14.41 12.68 6.27
C LEU A 181 15.06 13.28 5.01
N GLN A 182 16.11 14.08 5.17
CA GLN A 182 16.83 14.64 4.02
C GLN A 182 17.54 13.56 3.20
N GLN A 183 18.20 12.59 3.85
CA GLN A 183 18.81 11.46 3.16
C GLN A 183 17.75 10.62 2.46
N CYS A 184 16.63 10.38 3.14
CA CYS A 184 15.51 9.68 2.55
C CYS A 184 14.96 10.39 1.30
N PHE A 185 14.84 11.72 1.33
CA PHE A 185 14.38 12.48 0.18
C PHE A 185 15.21 12.19 -1.07
N TYR A 186 16.54 12.15 -0.96
CA TYR A 186 17.39 11.84 -2.10
C TYR A 186 17.16 10.42 -2.62
N LEU A 187 17.06 9.44 -1.70
CA LEU A 187 16.79 8.03 -2.05
C LEU A 187 15.42 7.83 -2.70
N GLN A 188 14.42 8.61 -2.30
CA GLN A 188 13.03 8.44 -2.72
C GLN A 188 12.55 9.50 -3.73
N SER A 189 13.38 10.48 -4.11
CA SER A 189 12.99 11.61 -4.98
C SER A 189 12.45 11.14 -6.33
N VAL A 190 13.10 10.15 -6.95
CA VAL A 190 12.67 9.56 -8.22
C VAL A 190 11.36 8.79 -8.06
N SER A 191 11.21 8.02 -6.98
CA SER A 191 9.97 7.31 -6.64
C SER A 191 8.81 8.28 -6.37
N LEU A 192 9.11 9.38 -5.67
CA LEU A 192 8.18 10.46 -5.36
C LEU A 192 7.73 11.18 -6.65
N PHE A 193 8.64 11.41 -7.59
CA PHE A 193 8.29 11.97 -8.90
C PHE A 193 7.26 11.11 -9.62
N GLY A 194 7.49 9.79 -9.69
CA GLY A 194 6.59 8.87 -10.38
C GLY A 194 5.18 8.91 -9.79
N ILE A 195 5.06 8.83 -8.47
CA ILE A 195 3.76 8.76 -7.81
C ILE A 195 2.95 10.06 -7.92
N LEU A 196 3.61 11.22 -7.96
CA LEU A 196 2.96 12.52 -8.07
C LEU A 196 2.30 12.76 -9.45
N ILE A 197 2.75 12.04 -10.49
CA ILE A 197 2.26 12.20 -11.87
C ILE A 197 1.06 11.30 -12.16
N VAL A 198 0.96 10.15 -11.50
CA VAL A 198 -0.08 9.12 -11.75
C VAL A 198 -1.52 9.68 -11.74
N PRO A 199 -1.96 10.48 -10.73
CA PRO A 199 -3.31 11.04 -10.75
C PRO A 199 -3.60 11.94 -11.95
N TRP A 200 -2.59 12.70 -12.41
CA TRP A 200 -2.73 13.56 -13.59
C TRP A 200 -2.86 12.76 -14.88
N LEU A 201 -2.12 11.66 -15.00
CA LEU A 201 -2.26 10.77 -16.15
C LEU A 201 -3.61 10.06 -16.16
N ALA A 202 -4.13 9.65 -15.00
CA ALA A 202 -5.49 9.11 -14.89
C ALA A 202 -6.55 10.13 -15.37
N LEU A 203 -6.42 11.40 -14.97
CA LEU A 203 -7.27 12.48 -15.47
C LEU A 203 -7.12 12.68 -16.98
N ALA A 204 -5.89 12.71 -17.49
CA ALA A 204 -5.60 12.87 -18.91
C ALA A 204 -6.20 11.73 -19.76
N ILE A 205 -6.14 10.49 -19.27
CA ILE A 205 -6.82 9.34 -19.89
C ILE A 205 -8.32 9.58 -19.97
N GLY A 206 -8.95 10.05 -18.88
CA GLY A 206 -10.37 10.39 -18.87
C GLY A 206 -10.74 11.48 -19.88
N VAL A 207 -9.96 12.58 -19.91
CA VAL A 207 -10.16 13.70 -20.84
C VAL A 207 -10.01 13.22 -22.29
N ASP A 208 -8.97 12.45 -22.61
CA ASP A 208 -8.75 11.89 -23.96
C ASP A 208 -9.94 11.05 -24.42
N ARG A 209 -10.49 10.21 -23.53
CA ARG A 209 -11.70 9.41 -23.83
C ARG A 209 -12.91 10.28 -24.08
N LEU A 210 -13.14 11.30 -23.26
CA LEU A 210 -14.24 12.24 -23.45
C LEU A 210 -14.14 12.98 -24.79
N VAL A 211 -12.99 13.59 -25.05
CA VAL A 211 -12.73 14.36 -26.27
C VAL A 211 -12.85 13.47 -27.51
N SER A 212 -12.33 12.24 -27.47
CA SER A 212 -12.42 11.30 -28.59
C SER A 212 -13.85 10.87 -28.92
N ILE A 213 -14.75 10.83 -27.93
CA ILE A 213 -16.16 10.47 -28.13
C ILE A 213 -16.98 11.66 -28.65
N ILE A 214 -16.65 12.87 -28.21
CA ILE A 214 -17.35 14.10 -28.64
C ILE A 214 -16.85 14.53 -30.03
N PHE A 215 -15.54 14.47 -30.27
CA PHE A 215 -14.89 14.97 -31.49
C PHE A 215 -14.10 13.86 -32.22
N PRO A 216 -14.79 12.88 -32.83
CA PRO A 216 -14.13 11.72 -33.46
C PRO A 216 -13.26 12.09 -34.67
N ILE A 217 -13.62 13.13 -35.43
CA ILE A 217 -12.83 13.59 -36.60
C ILE A 217 -11.49 14.17 -36.13
N TRP A 218 -11.51 14.97 -35.07
CA TRP A 218 -10.29 15.51 -34.47
C TRP A 218 -9.41 14.37 -33.97
N ALA A 219 -9.98 13.41 -33.23
CA ALA A 219 -9.24 12.28 -32.67
C ALA A 219 -8.53 11.43 -33.74
N ASN A 220 -9.18 11.23 -34.90
CA ASN A 220 -8.59 10.49 -36.01
C ASN A 220 -7.49 11.26 -36.78
N LYS A 221 -7.46 12.58 -36.68
CA LYS A 221 -6.46 13.44 -37.37
C LYS A 221 -5.26 13.79 -36.49
N GLN A 222 -5.29 13.46 -35.20
CA GLN A 222 -4.20 13.79 -34.29
C GLN A 222 -2.93 13.00 -34.60
N ASN A 223 -1.78 13.69 -34.54
CA ASN A 223 -0.50 12.99 -34.46
C ASN A 223 -0.32 12.45 -33.04
N VAL A 224 -0.45 11.13 -32.90
CA VAL A 224 -0.42 10.42 -31.61
C VAL A 224 0.84 10.76 -30.82
N PHE A 225 2.00 10.84 -31.46
CA PHE A 225 3.27 11.08 -30.78
C PHE A 225 3.37 12.51 -30.23
N THR A 226 3.08 13.51 -31.07
CA THR A 226 3.15 14.92 -30.68
C THR A 226 2.13 15.23 -29.57
N TYR A 227 0.88 14.82 -29.75
CA TYR A 227 -0.18 15.03 -28.76
C TYR A 227 0.18 14.37 -27.43
N SER A 228 0.58 13.10 -27.46
CA SER A 228 0.90 12.38 -26.22
C SER A 228 2.09 12.98 -25.50
N SER A 229 3.12 13.42 -26.23
CA SER A 229 4.32 14.04 -25.67
C SER A 229 4.00 15.37 -24.96
N ILE A 230 3.14 16.20 -25.54
CA ILE A 230 2.71 17.46 -24.92
C ILE A 230 1.96 17.20 -23.61
N VAL A 231 0.97 16.30 -23.63
CA VAL A 231 0.16 15.98 -22.44
C VAL A 231 1.03 15.39 -21.33
N VAL A 232 1.89 14.43 -21.64
CA VAL A 232 2.81 13.83 -20.66
C VAL A 232 3.78 14.87 -20.09
N SER A 233 4.27 15.80 -20.92
CA SER A 233 5.16 16.87 -20.45
C SER A 233 4.46 17.82 -19.47
N ILE A 234 3.18 18.15 -19.71
CA ILE A 234 2.37 18.94 -18.79
C ILE A 234 2.16 18.19 -17.46
N CYS A 235 1.83 16.90 -17.51
CA CYS A 235 1.70 16.11 -16.27
C CYS A 235 3.04 16.01 -15.52
N SER A 236 4.16 15.89 -16.24
CA SER A 236 5.49 15.73 -15.66
C SER A 236 6.03 17.03 -15.04
N SER A 237 5.69 18.19 -15.60
CA SER A 237 6.10 19.49 -15.04
C SER A 237 5.48 19.72 -13.66
N TYR A 238 4.24 19.27 -13.44
CA TYR A 238 3.64 19.25 -12.10
C TYR A 238 4.47 18.43 -11.10
N GLY A 239 4.91 17.22 -11.51
CA GLY A 239 5.77 16.38 -10.67
C GLY A 239 7.05 17.10 -10.24
N LEU A 240 7.68 17.86 -11.14
CA LEU A 240 8.88 18.65 -10.85
C LEU A 240 8.60 19.79 -9.86
N VAL A 241 7.51 20.54 -10.06
CA VAL A 241 7.09 21.60 -9.15
C VAL A 241 6.83 21.04 -7.75
N MET A 242 6.15 19.91 -7.67
CA MET A 242 5.88 19.25 -6.39
C MET A 242 7.16 18.74 -5.72
N LEU A 243 8.10 18.15 -6.46
CA LEU A 243 9.40 17.78 -5.89
C LEU A 243 10.14 18.98 -5.28
N TRP A 244 10.08 20.14 -5.94
CA TRP A 244 10.66 21.37 -5.41
C TRP A 244 9.98 21.82 -4.10
N ILE A 245 8.65 21.75 -4.03
CA ILE A 245 7.88 22.04 -2.79
C ILE A 245 8.28 21.08 -1.67
N TYR A 246 8.37 19.78 -1.97
CA TYR A 246 8.80 18.76 -0.99
C TYR A 246 10.23 19.01 -0.51
N CYS A 247 11.17 19.33 -1.42
CA CYS A 247 12.53 19.68 -1.04
C CYS A 247 12.58 20.88 -0.08
N ARG A 248 11.79 21.93 -0.37
CA ARG A 248 11.70 23.10 0.52
C ARG A 248 11.13 22.74 1.89
N ALA A 249 10.09 21.90 1.95
CA ALA A 249 9.50 21.48 3.21
C ALA A 249 10.48 20.63 4.04
N ILE A 250 11.18 19.68 3.41
CA ILE A 250 12.11 18.76 4.08
C ILE A 250 13.33 19.51 4.62
N ARG A 251 13.84 20.51 3.91
CA ARG A 251 14.95 21.36 4.40
C ARG A 251 14.64 22.11 5.70
N ARG A 252 13.36 22.22 6.10
CA ARG A 252 12.98 22.82 7.40
C ARG A 252 13.09 21.84 8.57
N VAL A 253 13.11 20.54 8.28
CA VAL A 253 13.16 19.44 9.26
C VAL A 253 14.06 18.29 8.77
N PRO A 254 15.33 18.57 8.41
CA PRO A 254 16.20 17.60 7.73
C PRO A 254 16.47 16.34 8.57
N ASP A 255 16.55 16.51 9.89
CA ASP A 255 16.99 15.47 10.84
C ASP A 255 15.83 14.60 11.37
N LEU A 256 14.61 14.75 10.83
CA LEU A 256 13.46 13.96 11.27
C LEU A 256 13.70 12.47 10.94
N PRO A 257 13.66 11.56 11.92
CA PRO A 257 13.92 10.15 11.67
C PRO A 257 12.77 9.47 10.93
N THR A 258 13.09 8.67 9.91
CA THR A 258 12.11 8.00 9.05
C THR A 258 12.55 6.61 8.60
N ILE A 259 11.60 5.69 8.43
CA ILE A 259 11.79 4.34 7.83
C ILE A 259 12.07 4.45 6.32
N CYS A 260 11.92 5.65 5.78
CA CYS A 260 12.18 6.03 4.41
C CYS A 260 11.24 5.39 3.38
N GLY A 261 9.95 5.40 3.67
CA GLY A 261 8.91 5.25 2.66
C GLY A 261 8.62 6.57 1.95
N THR A 262 8.14 6.51 0.70
CA THR A 262 7.69 7.71 -0.04
C THR A 262 6.59 8.47 0.71
N SER A 263 5.77 7.74 1.48
CA SER A 263 4.73 8.26 2.37
C SER A 263 5.27 9.15 3.49
N ASP A 264 6.54 8.96 3.87
CA ASP A 264 7.18 9.63 5.00
C ASP A 264 7.77 10.99 4.57
N LEU A 265 7.97 11.18 3.25
CA LEU A 265 8.33 12.46 2.65
C LEU A 265 7.17 13.46 2.69
N ALA A 266 5.94 12.96 2.79
CA ALA A 266 4.74 13.78 2.87
C ALA A 266 4.62 14.39 4.26
N GLN A 267 5.41 15.44 4.51
CA GLN A 267 5.42 16.20 5.75
C GLN A 267 4.79 17.58 5.61
N SER A 268 4.17 18.07 6.68
CA SER A 268 3.75 19.47 6.85
C SER A 268 2.88 20.03 5.69
N GLU A 269 3.18 21.24 5.24
CA GLU A 269 2.48 21.95 4.16
C GLU A 269 2.52 21.19 2.83
N ALA A 270 3.64 20.53 2.51
CA ALA A 270 3.79 19.79 1.24
C ALA A 270 2.77 18.65 1.13
N MET A 271 2.52 17.94 2.25
CA MET A 271 1.50 16.89 2.32
C MET A 271 0.10 17.46 2.10
N ILE A 272 -0.22 18.59 2.74
CA ILE A 272 -1.54 19.23 2.62
C ILE A 272 -1.77 19.64 1.17
N ILE A 273 -0.83 20.36 0.57
CA ILE A 273 -0.90 20.81 -0.82
C ILE A 273 -1.07 19.60 -1.76
N SER A 274 -0.22 18.57 -1.64
CA SER A 274 -0.30 17.39 -2.51
C SER A 274 -1.62 16.65 -2.35
N SER A 275 -2.11 16.49 -1.12
CA SER A 275 -3.33 15.73 -0.84
C SER A 275 -4.57 16.47 -1.30
N THR A 276 -4.63 17.79 -1.12
CA THR A 276 -5.74 18.62 -1.62
C THR A 276 -5.79 18.60 -3.14
N ILE A 277 -4.66 18.78 -3.82
CA ILE A 277 -4.61 18.73 -5.29
C ILE A 277 -5.01 17.32 -5.78
N SER A 278 -4.48 16.26 -5.16
CA SER A 278 -4.84 14.89 -5.51
C SER A 278 -6.33 14.62 -5.31
N ALA A 279 -6.95 15.13 -4.24
CA ALA A 279 -8.38 14.99 -3.99
C ALA A 279 -9.21 15.65 -5.10
N VAL A 280 -8.85 16.88 -5.49
CA VAL A 280 -9.51 17.62 -6.58
C VAL A 280 -9.39 16.85 -7.89
N ILE A 281 -8.20 16.34 -8.22
CA ILE A 281 -7.97 15.54 -9.43
C ILE A 281 -8.81 14.26 -9.41
N CYS A 282 -8.87 13.55 -8.27
CA CYS A 282 -9.71 12.36 -8.13
C CYS A 282 -11.20 12.68 -8.39
N VAL A 283 -11.71 13.78 -7.83
CA VAL A 283 -13.10 14.23 -8.06
C VAL A 283 -13.33 14.56 -9.54
N LEU A 284 -12.44 15.34 -10.16
CA LEU A 284 -12.52 15.67 -11.59
C LEU A 284 -12.50 14.41 -12.46
N THR A 285 -11.64 13.44 -12.12
CA THR A 285 -11.53 12.17 -12.81
C THR A 285 -12.85 11.38 -12.71
N ILE A 286 -13.44 11.28 -11.52
CA ILE A 286 -14.76 10.65 -11.33
C ILE A 286 -15.81 11.33 -12.21
N VAL A 287 -15.90 12.66 -12.16
CA VAL A 287 -16.89 13.44 -12.93
C VAL A 287 -16.74 13.18 -14.43
N ILE A 288 -15.51 13.23 -14.96
CA ILE A 288 -15.26 12.96 -16.38
C ILE A 288 -15.66 11.54 -16.75
N TYR A 289 -15.32 10.53 -15.94
CA TYR A 289 -15.68 9.15 -16.22
C TYR A 289 -17.19 8.91 -16.15
N LEU A 290 -17.91 9.60 -15.25
CA LEU A 290 -19.37 9.58 -15.20
C LEU A 290 -19.98 10.21 -16.46
N ILE A 291 -19.44 11.34 -16.93
CA ILE A 291 -19.86 11.98 -18.20
C ILE A 291 -19.63 11.03 -19.38
N VAL A 292 -18.45 10.44 -19.49
CA VAL A 292 -18.14 9.47 -20.55
C VAL A 292 -19.11 8.28 -20.50
N TRP A 293 -19.33 7.72 -19.31
CA TRP A 293 -20.27 6.61 -19.13
C TRP A 293 -21.69 7.00 -19.58
N PHE A 294 -22.16 8.19 -19.20
CA PHE A 294 -23.48 8.69 -19.58
C PHE A 294 -23.62 8.92 -21.09
N ILE A 295 -22.64 9.56 -21.74
CA ILE A 295 -22.63 9.77 -23.19
C ILE A 295 -22.62 8.42 -23.94
N LEU A 296 -21.80 7.47 -23.49
CA LEU A 296 -21.75 6.14 -24.08
C LEU A 296 -23.06 5.39 -23.88
N ARG A 297 -23.76 5.56 -22.76
CA ARG A 297 -25.09 5.00 -22.54
C ARG A 297 -26.10 5.56 -23.53
N ILE A 298 -26.17 6.88 -23.72
CA ILE A 298 -27.08 7.51 -24.70
C ILE A 298 -26.78 6.99 -26.11
N LYS A 299 -25.52 7.04 -26.56
CA LYS A 299 -25.13 6.53 -27.89
C LYS A 299 -25.37 5.02 -28.04
N THR A 300 -25.34 4.26 -26.94
CA THR A 300 -25.69 2.83 -26.96
C THR A 300 -27.20 2.64 -27.07
N PHE A 301 -28.03 3.46 -26.43
CA PHE A 301 -29.48 3.45 -26.65
C PHE A 301 -29.81 3.71 -28.12
N ASP A 302 -29.15 4.68 -28.77
CA ASP A 302 -29.30 4.92 -30.21
C ASP A 302 -28.83 3.72 -31.06
N LYS A 303 -27.78 3.01 -30.62
CA LYS A 303 -27.24 1.80 -31.28
C LYS A 303 -27.88 0.48 -30.85
N VAL A 304 -28.78 0.44 -29.88
CA VAL A 304 -29.62 -0.76 -29.64
C VAL A 304 -30.55 -0.97 -30.84
N GLN A 305 -30.73 0.05 -31.69
CA GLN A 305 -31.32 -0.04 -33.02
C GLN A 305 -30.30 -0.40 -34.14
N ALA A 306 -28.99 -0.44 -33.87
CA ALA A 306 -27.93 -0.78 -34.82
C ALA A 306 -26.69 -1.44 -34.12
N SER A 307 -26.68 -2.77 -34.10
CA SER A 307 -25.70 -3.67 -33.47
C SER A 307 -24.21 -3.28 -33.66
N SER A 308 -23.50 -2.92 -32.57
CA SER A 308 -22.02 -2.99 -32.52
C SER A 308 -21.46 -3.18 -31.09
N PRO A 309 -20.90 -4.36 -30.74
CA PRO A 309 -20.47 -4.74 -29.38
C PRO A 309 -19.00 -4.44 -29.00
N SER A 310 -18.22 -3.69 -29.80
CA SER A 310 -16.77 -3.54 -29.57
C SER A 310 -16.36 -2.36 -28.65
N SER A 311 -17.00 -1.20 -28.75
CA SER A 311 -16.61 0.02 -28.01
C SER A 311 -16.85 -0.07 -26.49
N ASN A 312 -17.94 -0.71 -26.06
CA ASN A 312 -18.34 -0.80 -24.65
C ASN A 312 -17.35 -1.60 -23.78
N ARG A 313 -16.53 -2.46 -24.40
CA ARG A 313 -15.63 -3.37 -23.67
C ARG A 313 -14.34 -2.67 -23.21
N ILE A 314 -13.79 -1.80 -24.05
CA ILE A 314 -12.57 -1.05 -23.74
C ILE A 314 -12.86 -0.06 -22.61
N PHE A 315 -14.00 0.64 -22.68
CA PHE A 315 -14.41 1.56 -21.62
C PHE A 315 -14.60 0.86 -20.26
N LYS A 316 -15.16 -0.35 -20.24
CA LYS A 316 -15.32 -1.14 -19.00
C LYS A 316 -13.98 -1.42 -18.32
N SER A 317 -12.94 -1.75 -19.09
CA SER A 317 -11.60 -1.97 -18.54
C SER A 317 -10.99 -0.69 -17.95
N LEU A 318 -11.13 0.44 -18.64
CA LEU A 318 -10.62 1.74 -18.18
C LEU A 318 -11.35 2.25 -16.93
N MET A 319 -12.66 2.04 -16.85
CA MET A 319 -13.45 2.39 -15.66
C MET A 319 -13.04 1.56 -14.44
N MET A 320 -12.70 0.28 -14.64
CA MET A 320 -12.20 -0.57 -13.56
C MET A 320 -10.80 -0.13 -13.09
N LEU A 321 -9.89 0.15 -14.03
CA LEU A 321 -8.54 0.64 -13.72
C LEU A 321 -8.59 1.93 -12.88
N VAL A 322 -9.24 2.96 -13.42
CA VAL A 322 -9.31 4.27 -12.75
C VAL A 322 -10.14 4.21 -11.48
N GLY A 323 -11.19 3.39 -11.43
CA GLY A 323 -11.97 3.18 -10.21
C GLY A 323 -11.14 2.63 -9.06
N MET A 324 -10.29 1.64 -9.32
CA MET A 324 -9.39 1.07 -8.31
C MET A 324 -8.31 2.07 -7.86
N GLU A 325 -7.71 2.81 -8.80
CA GLU A 325 -6.70 3.83 -8.49
C GLU A 325 -7.30 4.96 -7.65
N VAL A 326 -8.41 5.57 -8.10
CA VAL A 326 -9.09 6.66 -7.38
C VAL A 326 -9.56 6.21 -6.00
N PHE A 327 -10.08 4.98 -5.88
CA PHE A 327 -10.45 4.42 -4.59
C PHE A 327 -9.25 4.33 -3.64
N GLY A 328 -8.11 3.81 -4.09
CA GLY A 328 -6.88 3.75 -3.29
C GLY A 328 -6.41 5.12 -2.81
N TRP A 329 -6.45 6.13 -3.68
CA TRP A 329 -6.09 7.51 -3.33
C TRP A 329 -7.01 8.13 -2.29
N LEU A 330 -8.33 8.05 -2.52
CA LEU A 330 -9.32 8.58 -1.59
C LEU A 330 -9.28 7.87 -0.24
N LEU A 331 -9.06 6.56 -0.23
CA LEU A 331 -8.90 5.77 0.98
C LEU A 331 -7.73 6.31 1.82
N ASN A 332 -6.57 6.56 1.21
CA ASN A 332 -5.42 7.12 1.91
C ASN A 332 -5.67 8.54 2.46
N ILE A 333 -6.37 9.39 1.70
CA ILE A 333 -6.74 10.74 2.14
C ILE A 333 -7.68 10.67 3.35
N VAL A 334 -8.76 9.87 3.25
CA VAL A 334 -9.72 9.67 4.34
C VAL A 334 -9.01 9.13 5.58
N THR A 335 -8.12 8.16 5.43
CA THR A 335 -7.36 7.61 6.55
C THR A 335 -6.53 8.66 7.25
N ARG A 336 -5.74 9.43 6.49
CA ARG A 336 -4.80 10.40 7.05
C ARG A 336 -5.49 11.59 7.72
N TYR A 337 -6.59 12.09 7.13
CA TYR A 337 -7.25 13.31 7.60
C TYR A 337 -8.46 13.07 8.51
N LEU A 338 -9.16 11.94 8.36
CA LEU A 338 -10.38 11.66 9.11
C LEU A 338 -10.20 10.49 10.08
N VAL A 339 -9.59 9.38 9.67
CA VAL A 339 -9.55 8.18 10.53
C VAL A 339 -8.50 8.31 11.62
N VAL A 340 -7.23 8.54 11.27
CA VAL A 340 -6.11 8.55 12.22
C VAL A 340 -6.27 9.65 13.29
N PRO A 341 -6.71 10.89 12.98
CA PRO A 341 -6.86 11.92 14.01
C PRO A 341 -8.07 11.72 14.94
N ASN A 342 -9.12 11.03 14.46
CA ASN A 342 -10.37 10.88 15.23
C ASN A 342 -10.46 9.53 15.96
N ILE A 343 -9.58 8.59 15.66
CA ILE A 343 -9.46 7.33 16.40
C ILE A 343 -8.23 7.41 17.30
N GLN A 344 -8.39 7.06 18.57
CA GLN A 344 -7.31 7.05 19.57
C GLN A 344 -6.35 5.86 19.35
N LEU A 345 -5.68 5.83 18.20
CA LEU A 345 -4.69 4.81 17.86
C LEU A 345 -3.35 5.13 18.50
N THR A 346 -2.64 4.10 18.97
CA THR A 346 -1.21 4.26 19.29
C THR A 346 -0.41 4.61 18.03
N PRO A 347 0.76 5.28 18.12
CA PRO A 347 1.56 5.63 16.94
C PRO A 347 1.90 4.42 16.05
N MET A 348 2.18 3.27 16.66
CA MET A 348 2.42 2.03 15.93
C MET A 348 1.17 1.52 15.20
N GLN A 349 0.01 1.55 15.86
CA GLN A 349 -1.26 1.17 15.21
C GLN A 349 -1.62 2.12 14.07
N GLY A 350 -1.42 3.44 14.24
CA GLY A 350 -1.65 4.43 13.19
C GLY A 350 -0.74 4.23 11.98
N TYR A 351 0.54 3.91 12.22
CA TYR A 351 1.50 3.57 11.18
C TYR A 351 1.12 2.28 10.44
N ILE A 352 0.77 1.21 11.18
CA ILE A 352 0.31 -0.06 10.61
C ILE A 352 -0.94 0.17 9.75
N LEU A 353 -1.95 0.86 10.28
CA LEU A 353 -3.18 1.15 9.56
C LEU A 353 -2.92 1.92 8.26
N SER A 354 -2.11 2.98 8.34
CA SER A 354 -1.75 3.79 7.17
C SER A 354 -0.99 2.97 6.13
N THR A 355 -0.11 2.08 6.57
CA THR A 355 0.66 1.21 5.67
C THR A 355 -0.22 0.15 5.01
N CYS A 356 -1.08 -0.52 5.77
CA CYS A 356 -2.05 -1.49 5.25
C CYS A 356 -2.98 -0.85 4.22
N LEU A 357 -3.42 0.38 4.44
CA LEU A 357 -4.29 1.09 3.49
C LEU A 357 -3.52 1.61 2.27
N THR A 358 -2.21 1.89 2.41
CA THR A 358 -1.32 2.16 1.26
C THR A 358 -1.15 0.91 0.40
N CYS A 359 -1.15 -0.31 0.97
CA CYS A 359 -1.08 -1.55 0.19
C CYS A 359 -2.22 -1.71 -0.81
N PHE A 360 -3.41 -1.14 -0.55
CA PHE A 360 -4.50 -1.12 -1.53
C PHE A 360 -4.17 -0.30 -2.77
N THR A 361 -3.49 0.85 -2.61
CA THR A 361 -3.03 1.67 -3.74
C THR A 361 -1.98 0.93 -4.55
N ASN A 362 -1.02 0.27 -3.90
CA ASN A 362 -0.04 -0.57 -4.58
C ASN A 362 -0.71 -1.75 -5.31
N PHE A 363 -1.75 -2.34 -4.72
CA PHE A 363 -2.53 -3.40 -5.38
C PHE A 363 -3.30 -2.88 -6.60
N ALA A 364 -3.83 -1.66 -6.55
CA ALA A 364 -4.44 -1.01 -7.70
C ALA A 364 -3.42 -0.85 -8.85
N MET A 365 -2.21 -0.39 -8.54
CA MET A 365 -1.12 -0.25 -9.51
C MET A 365 -0.64 -1.59 -10.09
N LEU A 366 -0.63 -2.65 -9.28
CA LEU A 366 -0.37 -4.02 -9.71
C LEU A 366 -1.41 -4.51 -10.72
N SER A 367 -2.66 -4.10 -10.56
CA SER A 367 -3.80 -4.58 -11.33
C SER A 367 -3.86 -4.04 -12.75
N ASN A 368 -3.02 -3.08 -13.12
CA ASN A 368 -3.00 -2.44 -14.44
C ASN A 368 -2.86 -3.44 -15.60
N ALA A 369 -1.78 -4.23 -15.62
CA ALA A 369 -1.59 -5.23 -16.68
C ALA A 369 -2.59 -6.40 -16.61
N PRO A 370 -2.89 -6.99 -15.44
CA PRO A 370 -3.90 -8.05 -15.33
C PRO A 370 -5.29 -7.65 -15.82
N ILE A 371 -5.78 -6.44 -15.49
CA ILE A 371 -7.08 -5.96 -15.94
C ILE A 371 -7.09 -5.78 -17.46
N LEU A 372 -6.03 -5.21 -18.04
CA LEU A 372 -5.93 -5.06 -19.50
C LEU A 372 -5.86 -6.40 -20.22
N TYR A 373 -5.09 -7.35 -19.71
CA TYR A 373 -5.06 -8.72 -20.24
C TYR A 373 -6.45 -9.37 -20.21
N THR A 374 -7.18 -9.18 -19.11
CA THR A 374 -8.49 -9.81 -18.89
C THR A 374 -9.59 -9.16 -19.71
N PHE A 375 -9.61 -7.83 -19.86
CA PHE A 375 -10.75 -7.13 -20.45
C PHE A 375 -10.49 -6.52 -21.84
N SER A 376 -9.23 -6.30 -22.23
CA SER A 376 -8.87 -5.80 -23.56
C SER A 376 -8.35 -6.92 -24.47
N ARG A 377 -9.02 -7.13 -25.60
CA ARG A 377 -8.63 -8.14 -26.60
C ARG A 377 -7.28 -7.81 -27.22
N ASP A 378 -7.01 -6.53 -27.44
CA ASP A 378 -5.81 -6.09 -28.14
C ASP A 378 -4.58 -6.27 -27.24
N TYR A 379 -4.70 -5.87 -25.96
CA TYR A 379 -3.67 -6.16 -24.97
C TYR A 379 -3.49 -7.65 -24.75
N ARG A 380 -4.56 -8.43 -24.62
CA ARG A 380 -4.45 -9.89 -24.45
C ARG A 380 -3.64 -10.54 -25.58
N ARG A 381 -3.96 -10.20 -26.84
CA ARG A 381 -3.22 -10.69 -28.01
C ARG A 381 -1.76 -10.25 -27.97
N ALA A 382 -1.50 -9.00 -27.61
CA ALA A 382 -0.16 -8.47 -27.53
C ALA A 382 0.67 -9.16 -26.43
N PHE A 383 0.09 -9.41 -25.25
CA PHE A 383 0.71 -10.21 -24.19
C PHE A 383 0.97 -11.65 -24.62
N GLN A 384 0.00 -12.31 -25.26
CA GLN A 384 0.17 -13.69 -25.76
C GLN A 384 1.25 -13.81 -26.83
N ALA A 385 1.40 -12.79 -27.69
CA ALA A 385 2.42 -12.76 -28.74
C ALA A 385 3.85 -12.66 -28.18
N HIS A 386 4.03 -11.96 -27.06
CA HIS A 386 5.35 -11.73 -26.47
C HIS A 386 5.68 -12.65 -25.29
N PHE A 387 4.67 -13.18 -24.59
CA PHE A 387 4.82 -14.09 -23.45
C PHE A 387 4.14 -15.43 -23.76
N THR A 388 4.85 -16.30 -24.50
CA THR A 388 4.34 -17.58 -25.00
C THR A 388 3.79 -18.50 -23.90
N MET A 389 4.27 -18.37 -22.66
CA MET A 389 3.76 -19.11 -21.50
C MET A 389 2.28 -18.83 -21.22
N LEU A 390 1.82 -17.58 -21.42
CA LEU A 390 0.42 -17.21 -21.21
C LEU A 390 -0.51 -17.89 -22.21
N GLY A 391 -0.09 -18.00 -23.47
CA GLY A 391 -0.84 -18.73 -24.50
C GLY A 391 -1.01 -20.21 -24.16
N LYS A 392 0.07 -20.86 -23.69
CA LYS A 392 0.05 -22.27 -23.27
C LYS A 392 -0.86 -22.51 -22.06
N VAL A 393 -0.87 -21.59 -21.09
CA VAL A 393 -1.73 -21.67 -19.91
C VAL A 393 -3.21 -21.56 -20.30
N GLU A 394 -3.56 -20.62 -21.18
CA GLU A 394 -4.95 -20.48 -21.65
C GLU A 394 -5.41 -21.72 -22.44
N GLU A 395 -4.56 -22.26 -23.32
CA GLU A 395 -4.84 -23.51 -24.03
C GLU A 395 -5.07 -24.67 -23.06
N SER A 396 -4.26 -24.78 -22.00
CA SER A 396 -4.41 -25.81 -20.98
C SER A 396 -5.69 -25.67 -20.15
N MET A 397 -6.11 -24.44 -19.82
CA MET A 397 -7.36 -24.17 -19.10
C MET A 397 -8.57 -24.52 -19.95
N VAL A 398 -8.54 -24.18 -21.24
CA VAL A 398 -9.62 -24.52 -22.18
C VAL A 398 -9.70 -26.05 -22.37
N LEU A 399 -8.56 -26.74 -22.52
CA LEU A 399 -8.52 -28.19 -22.61
C LEU A 399 -9.08 -28.87 -21.34
N LYS A 400 -8.75 -28.35 -20.15
CA LYS A 400 -9.31 -28.84 -18.89
C LYS A 400 -10.83 -28.61 -18.82
N SER A 401 -11.31 -27.44 -19.21
CA SER A 401 -12.75 -27.12 -19.24
C SER A 401 -13.53 -27.98 -20.23
N VAL A 402 -12.96 -28.30 -21.39
CA VAL A 402 -13.57 -29.22 -22.37
C VAL A 402 -13.60 -30.65 -21.83
N ARG A 403 -12.55 -31.11 -21.15
CA ARG A 403 -12.50 -32.45 -20.54
C ARG A 403 -13.44 -32.62 -19.35
N SER A 404 -13.78 -31.54 -18.65
CA SER A 404 -14.67 -31.58 -17.48
C SER A 404 -16.16 -31.47 -17.83
N MET A 405 -16.54 -31.38 -19.11
CA MET A 405 -17.96 -31.34 -19.50
C MET A 405 -18.60 -32.74 -19.44
N PRO A 406 -19.83 -32.88 -18.89
CA PRO A 406 -20.52 -34.17 -18.84
C PRO A 406 -20.74 -34.79 -20.24
N PRO A 407 -20.63 -36.12 -20.37
CA PRO A 407 -20.72 -36.82 -21.66
C PRO A 407 -22.09 -36.71 -22.37
N GLU A 408 -23.16 -36.31 -21.66
CA GLU A 408 -24.49 -36.10 -22.25
C GLU A 408 -24.58 -34.92 -23.23
N ILE A 409 -23.69 -33.92 -23.12
CA ILE A 409 -23.66 -32.77 -24.05
C ILE A 409 -22.89 -33.12 -25.35
N SER A 410 -22.05 -34.15 -25.32
CA SER A 410 -21.20 -34.55 -26.44
C SER A 410 -21.94 -35.29 -27.56
N LYS A 411 -23.11 -35.87 -27.30
CA LYS A 411 -23.77 -36.77 -28.26
C LYS A 411 -24.81 -36.11 -29.16
N ASN A 412 -25.29 -34.90 -28.85
CA ASN A 412 -26.52 -34.40 -29.48
C ASN A 412 -26.41 -33.07 -30.25
N ASN A 413 -25.22 -32.63 -30.68
CA ASN A 413 -25.14 -31.37 -31.41
C ASN A 413 -23.99 -31.26 -32.43
N ASN A 414 -24.35 -31.04 -33.69
CA ASN A 414 -23.50 -30.49 -34.76
C ASN A 414 -22.87 -29.12 -34.40
N SER A 415 -23.24 -28.54 -33.24
CA SER A 415 -22.60 -27.36 -32.65
C SER A 415 -21.28 -27.69 -31.95
N PHE A 416 -21.07 -28.92 -31.44
CA PHE A 416 -19.89 -29.29 -30.65
C PHE A 416 -18.64 -29.45 -31.53
N THR A 417 -18.79 -30.11 -32.69
CA THR A 417 -17.79 -30.15 -33.76
C THR A 417 -17.48 -28.77 -34.34
N ASN A 418 -18.46 -27.87 -34.38
CA ASN A 418 -18.26 -26.47 -34.76
C ASN A 418 -17.50 -25.66 -33.70
N VAL A 419 -17.72 -25.92 -32.41
CA VAL A 419 -16.97 -25.28 -31.32
C VAL A 419 -15.54 -25.78 -31.32
N GLN A 420 -15.30 -27.09 -31.41
CA GLN A 420 -13.95 -27.66 -31.54
C GLN A 420 -13.25 -27.21 -32.82
N SER A 421 -13.94 -27.13 -33.97
CA SER A 421 -13.33 -26.63 -35.22
C SER A 421 -13.06 -25.12 -35.20
N ARG A 422 -13.88 -24.32 -34.50
CA ARG A 422 -13.62 -22.89 -34.25
C ARG A 422 -12.47 -22.69 -33.26
N LEU A 423 -12.34 -23.56 -32.27
CA LEU A 423 -11.25 -23.56 -31.31
C LEU A 423 -9.92 -23.95 -31.98
N ALA A 424 -9.93 -25.03 -32.77
CA ALA A 424 -8.81 -25.46 -33.59
C ALA A 424 -8.44 -24.39 -34.63
N LYS A 425 -9.41 -23.81 -35.35
CA LYS A 425 -9.15 -22.68 -36.27
C LYS A 425 -8.58 -21.46 -35.54
N ARG A 426 -8.94 -21.18 -34.29
CA ARG A 426 -8.34 -20.10 -33.49
C ARG A 426 -6.90 -20.42 -33.07
N LEU A 427 -6.61 -21.68 -32.76
CA LEU A 427 -5.26 -22.13 -32.39
C LEU A 427 -4.31 -22.18 -33.60
N PHE A 428 -4.79 -22.63 -34.77
CA PHE A 428 -3.98 -22.74 -35.98
C PHE A 428 -3.82 -21.42 -36.76
N ARG A 429 -4.77 -20.47 -36.66
CA ARG A 429 -4.64 -19.16 -37.32
C ARG A 429 -3.55 -18.27 -36.71
N ASN A 430 -3.13 -18.54 -35.46
CA ASN A 430 -2.01 -17.85 -34.80
C ASN A 430 -0.62 -18.42 -35.17
N ARG A 431 -0.54 -19.54 -35.92
CA ARG A 431 0.73 -20.10 -36.40
C ARG A 431 1.09 -19.72 -37.84
N GLY A 432 0.19 -19.04 -38.57
CA GLY A 432 0.34 -18.79 -40.01
C GLY A 432 0.91 -17.42 -40.41
N SER A 433 1.45 -16.65 -39.47
CA SER A 433 2.06 -15.35 -39.76
C SER A 433 3.20 -15.10 -38.78
N ALA A 434 4.28 -15.84 -38.96
CA ALA A 434 5.62 -15.54 -38.47
C ALA A 434 6.54 -15.45 -39.68
#